data_AF-A0A835V3B9-F1
#
_entry.id   AF-A0A835V3B9-F1
#
_cell.length_a   1.000
_cell.length_b   1.000
_cell.length_c   1.000
_cell.angle_alpha   90.00
_cell.angle_beta   90.00
_cell.angle_gamma   90.00
#
_symmetry.space_group_name_H-M   'P 1'
#
loop_
_entity.id
_entity.type
_entity.pdbx_description
1 polymer ?
#
loop_
_entity_poly.entity_id
_entity_poly.type
_entity_poly.pdbx_seq_one_letter_code
_entity_poly.pdbx_strand_id
1 'polypeptide(L)'
;MPITPKVDVYSFGMMVFEVISGKRNNMHSEDGSMGIYPFWAAKKVVEGSVVSLLDARLKGVVDLEQVTRVSRIACWCIQDLESQRPSMGKIVQILEGALDVDEPPLPLSLQNLTE
;
A
#
# COMPACT_ATOMS: atom_id res chain seq x y z
N MET A 1 -18.19 -1.83 11.44
CA MET A 1 -17.10 -2.76 11.82
C MET A 1 -16.76 -2.54 13.28
N PRO A 2 -16.47 -3.60 14.06
CA PRO A 2 -15.95 -3.44 15.42
C PRO A 2 -14.58 -2.75 15.40
N ILE A 3 -14.22 -2.06 16.48
CA ILE A 3 -12.89 -1.46 16.65
C ILE A 3 -11.93 -2.60 16.99
N THR A 4 -10.97 -2.85 16.10
CA THR A 4 -9.93 -3.87 16.28
C THR A 4 -8.56 -3.27 15.98
N PRO A 5 -7.46 -3.86 16.47
CA PRO A 5 -6.10 -3.44 16.09
C PRO A 5 -5.84 -3.45 14.58
N LYS A 6 -6.64 -4.19 13.81
CA LYS A 6 -6.51 -4.29 12.35
C LYS A 6 -7.08 -3.08 11.62
N VAL A 7 -7.88 -2.26 12.29
CA VAL A 7 -8.28 -0.94 11.78
C VAL A 7 -7.06 -0.02 11.75
N ASP A 8 -6.22 -0.05 12.79
CA ASP A 8 -4.96 0.72 12.81
C ASP A 8 -3.98 0.22 11.76
N VAL A 9 -3.91 -1.10 11.52
CA VAL A 9 -3.10 -1.68 10.44
C VAL A 9 -3.54 -1.14 9.07
N TYR A 10 -4.85 -1.05 8.83
CA TYR A 10 -5.37 -0.48 7.59
C TYR A 10 -4.94 0.98 7.42
N SER A 11 -5.17 1.80 8.45
CA SER A 11 -4.76 3.21 8.46
C SER A 11 -3.25 3.40 8.28
N PHE A 12 -2.44 2.48 8.84
CA PHE A 12 -1.00 2.44 8.62
C PHE A 12 -0.66 2.18 7.15
N GLY A 13 -1.28 1.19 6.50
CA GLY A 13 -1.08 0.92 5.07
C GLY A 13 -1.41 2.11 4.17
N MET A 14 -2.51 2.79 4.48
CA MET A 14 -2.90 4.04 3.83
C MET A 14 -1.83 5.12 4.01
N MET A 15 -1.38 5.37 5.24
CA MET A 15 -0.32 6.35 5.53
C MET A 15 1.00 6.03 4.82
N VAL A 16 1.38 4.75 4.74
CA VAL A 16 2.59 4.34 4.00
C VAL A 16 2.49 4.74 2.52
N PHE A 17 1.34 4.58 1.86
CA PHE A 17 1.17 5.05 0.48
C PHE A 17 1.32 6.58 0.34
N GLU A 18 0.86 7.35 1.33
CA GLU A 18 1.07 8.82 1.33
C GLU A 18 2.56 9.17 1.46
N VAL A 19 3.30 8.44 2.29
CA VAL A 19 4.74 8.66 2.51
C VAL A 19 5.54 8.34 1.25
N ILE A 20 5.28 7.21 0.60
CA ILE A 20 6.00 6.80 -0.62
C ILE A 20 5.79 7.82 -1.75
N SER A 21 4.56 8.32 -1.86
CA SER A 21 4.13 9.13 -3.00
C SER A 21 4.19 10.62 -2.80
N GLY A 22 4.22 11.07 -1.55
CA GLY A 22 4.03 12.46 -1.18
C GLY A 22 2.63 13.00 -1.50
N LYS A 23 1.67 12.13 -1.88
CA LYS A 23 0.28 12.49 -2.23
C LYS A 23 -0.65 12.10 -1.10
N ARG A 24 -1.65 12.94 -0.82
CA ARG A 24 -2.70 12.60 0.15
C ARG A 24 -3.62 11.53 -0.42
N ASN A 25 -4.09 10.61 0.41
CA ASN A 25 -5.00 9.54 0.02
C ASN A 25 -6.40 10.02 -0.36
N ASN A 26 -6.77 11.26 -0.01
CA ASN A 26 -8.02 11.90 -0.43
C ASN A 26 -7.91 12.64 -1.77
N MET A 27 -6.72 12.66 -2.38
CA MET A 27 -6.51 13.35 -3.64
C MET A 27 -7.17 12.50 -4.73
N HIS A 28 -8.14 13.10 -5.42
CA HIS A 28 -8.68 12.54 -6.65
C HIS A 28 -7.51 12.20 -7.57
N SER A 29 -7.52 11.02 -8.19
CA SER A 29 -6.72 10.82 -9.40
C SER A 29 -7.07 11.94 -10.39
N GLU A 30 -6.19 12.22 -11.35
CA GLU A 30 -6.43 13.26 -12.36
C GLU A 30 -7.76 13.04 -13.14
N ASP A 31 -8.38 11.87 -13.02
CA ASP A 31 -9.69 11.50 -13.55
C ASP A 31 -10.92 11.85 -12.68
N GLY A 32 -10.75 12.44 -11.50
CA GLY A 32 -11.85 12.88 -10.64
C GLY A 32 -12.50 11.81 -9.75
N SER A 33 -12.00 10.56 -9.75
CA SER A 33 -12.57 9.51 -8.89
C SER A 33 -12.17 9.68 -7.41
N MET A 34 -13.19 9.87 -6.57
CA MET A 34 -13.07 10.16 -5.13
C MET A 34 -12.70 8.85 -4.40
N GLY A 35 -11.40 8.60 -4.20
CA GLY A 35 -10.91 7.49 -3.37
C GLY A 35 -9.95 6.49 -4.03
N ILE A 36 -9.47 6.73 -5.25
CA ILE A 36 -8.72 5.70 -6.01
C ILE A 36 -7.20 5.72 -5.77
N TYR A 37 -6.61 6.67 -5.02
CA TYR A 37 -5.13 6.72 -4.93
C TYR A 37 -4.48 5.46 -4.32
N PRO A 38 -4.83 4.99 -3.11
CA PRO A 38 -4.23 3.78 -2.53
C PRO A 38 -4.51 2.53 -3.37
N PHE A 39 -5.67 2.51 -4.03
CA PHE A 39 -6.09 1.42 -4.89
C PHE A 39 -5.30 1.38 -6.20
N TRP A 40 -5.15 2.52 -6.88
CA TRP A 40 -4.25 2.68 -8.02
C TRP A 40 -2.81 2.34 -7.62
N ALA A 41 -2.38 2.78 -6.44
CA ALA A 41 -1.06 2.47 -5.93
C ALA A 41 -0.87 0.96 -5.76
N ALA A 42 -1.80 0.28 -5.09
CA ALA A 42 -1.79 -1.17 -4.93
C ALA A 42 -1.76 -1.90 -6.27
N LYS A 43 -2.54 -1.45 -7.27
CA LYS A 43 -2.48 -1.99 -8.63
C LYS A 43 -1.08 -1.89 -9.23
N LYS A 44 -0.43 -0.73 -9.10
CA LYS A 44 0.95 -0.54 -9.59
C LYS A 44 1.97 -1.39 -8.86
N VAL A 45 1.77 -1.66 -7.56
CA VAL A 45 2.64 -2.57 -6.80
C VAL A 45 2.53 -4.00 -7.35
N VAL A 46 1.31 -4.49 -7.57
CA VAL A 46 1.06 -5.83 -8.11
C VAL A 46 1.57 -5.96 -9.56
N GLU A 47 1.47 -4.89 -10.36
CA GLU A 47 2.06 -4.82 -11.71
C GLU A 47 3.60 -4.71 -11.71
N GLY A 48 4.26 -4.69 -10.54
CA GLY A 48 5.72 -4.51 -10.42
C GLY A 48 6.21 -3.10 -10.76
N SER A 49 5.30 -2.14 -10.93
CA SER A 49 5.56 -0.76 -11.37
C SER A 49 5.72 0.21 -10.20
N VAL A 50 6.43 -0.19 -9.14
CA VAL A 50 6.56 0.57 -7.89
C VAL A 50 7.22 1.95 -8.08
N VAL A 51 8.12 2.08 -9.06
CA VAL A 51 8.80 3.36 -9.37
C VAL A 51 7.80 4.47 -9.72
N SER A 52 6.67 4.13 -10.33
CA SER A 52 5.61 5.10 -10.68
C SER A 52 4.91 5.72 -9.46
N LEU A 53 5.09 5.12 -8.28
CA LEU A 53 4.50 5.58 -7.03
C LEU A 53 5.37 6.60 -6.32
N LEU A 54 6.66 6.70 -6.66
CA LEU A 54 7.62 7.50 -5.92
C LEU A 54 7.30 8.99 -6.03
N ASP A 55 7.41 9.67 -4.90
CA ASP A 55 7.39 11.13 -4.85
C ASP A 55 8.51 11.70 -5.73
N ALA A 56 8.14 12.54 -6.70
CA ALA A 56 9.08 13.19 -7.61
C ALA A 56 10.17 14.00 -6.88
N ARG A 57 9.90 14.46 -5.65
CA ARG A 57 10.87 15.17 -4.80
C ARG A 57 12.04 14.29 -4.34
N LEU A 58 11.89 12.96 -4.36
CA LEU A 58 12.96 12.01 -4.06
C LEU A 58 14.01 11.94 -5.17
N LYS A 59 13.71 12.46 -6.38
CA LYS A 59 14.64 12.52 -7.52
C LYS A 59 15.30 11.18 -7.87
N GLY A 60 14.59 10.07 -7.63
CA GLY A 60 15.10 8.72 -7.87
C GLY A 60 16.20 8.25 -6.91
N VAL A 61 16.53 9.02 -5.87
CA VAL A 61 17.50 8.65 -4.84
C VAL A 61 16.80 7.79 -3.79
N VAL A 62 16.53 6.54 -4.15
CA VAL A 62 15.83 5.57 -3.28
C VAL A 62 16.47 4.19 -3.40
N ASP A 63 16.34 3.40 -2.34
CA ASP A 63 16.57 1.96 -2.39
C ASP A 63 15.31 1.27 -2.92
N LEU A 64 15.36 0.77 -4.17
CA LEU A 64 14.21 0.14 -4.82
C LEU A 64 13.75 -1.14 -4.13
N GLU A 65 14.66 -1.87 -3.48
CA GLU A 65 14.30 -3.08 -2.74
C GLU A 65 13.45 -2.71 -1.52
N GLN A 66 13.89 -1.72 -0.75
CA GLN A 66 13.16 -1.21 0.41
C GLN A 66 11.80 -0.62 0.01
N VAL A 67 11.75 0.17 -1.06
CA VAL A 67 10.48 0.73 -1.57
C VAL A 67 9.53 -0.40 -1.99
N THR A 68 10.03 -1.41 -2.68
CA THR A 68 9.21 -2.57 -3.10
C THR A 68 8.66 -3.31 -1.88
N ARG A 69 9.50 -3.55 -0.88
CA ARG A 69 9.13 -4.21 0.37
C ARG A 69 8.04 -3.43 1.12
N VAL A 70 8.25 -2.13 1.33
CA VAL A 70 7.31 -1.25 2.04
C VAL A 70 5.98 -1.14 1.28
N SER A 71 6.04 -1.11 -0.06
CA SER A 71 4.88 -1.07 -0.94
C SER A 71 4.04 -2.34 -0.85
N ARG A 72 4.67 -3.51 -0.80
CA ARG A 72 3.98 -4.80 -0.62
C ARG A 72 3.32 -4.88 0.76
N ILE A 73 4.00 -4.43 1.81
CA ILE A 73 3.40 -4.33 3.15
C ILE A 73 2.15 -3.44 3.12
N ALA A 74 2.23 -2.26 2.50
CA ALA A 74 1.11 -1.34 2.39
C ALA A 74 -0.12 -2.02 1.72
N CYS A 75 0.10 -2.77 0.65
CA CYS A 75 -0.96 -3.54 -0.02
C CYS A 75 -1.58 -4.62 0.89
N TRP A 76 -0.77 -5.35 1.66
CA TRP A 76 -1.26 -6.31 2.64
C TRP A 76 -2.07 -5.66 3.76
N CYS A 77 -1.68 -4.46 4.19
CA CYS A 77 -2.37 -3.70 5.22
C CYS A 77 -3.77 -3.22 4.78
N ILE A 78 -3.95 -2.87 3.50
CA ILE A 78 -5.21 -2.32 2.99
C ILE A 78 -6.19 -3.37 2.43
N GLN A 79 -5.95 -4.66 2.68
CA GLN A 79 -6.86 -5.71 2.25
C GLN A 79 -8.25 -5.55 2.89
N ASP A 80 -9.31 -5.83 2.10
CA ASP A 80 -10.70 -5.72 2.56
C ASP A 80 -10.97 -6.69 3.73
N LEU A 81 -10.46 -7.92 3.63
CA LEU A 81 -10.59 -8.92 4.68
C LEU A 81 -9.59 -8.66 5.81
N GLU A 82 -10.11 -8.40 7.01
CA GLU A 82 -9.33 -8.15 8.22
C GLU A 82 -8.32 -9.28 8.53
N SER A 83 -8.70 -10.52 8.24
CA SER A 83 -7.88 -11.72 8.45
C SER A 83 -6.64 -11.77 7.57
N GLN A 84 -6.63 -11.08 6.42
CA GLN A 84 -5.50 -11.02 5.50
C GLN A 84 -4.48 -9.96 5.89
N ARG A 85 -4.90 -8.95 6.67
CA ARG A 85 -3.99 -7.90 7.12
C ARG A 85 -2.96 -8.51 8.09
N PRO A 86 -1.67 -8.19 8.02
CA PRO A 86 -0.66 -8.70 8.95
C PRO A 86 -0.84 -8.10 10.36
N SER A 87 -0.11 -8.62 11.36
CA SER A 87 0.00 -7.95 12.66
C SER A 87 1.08 -6.87 12.60
N MET A 88 1.02 -5.86 13.47
CA MET A 88 2.08 -4.85 13.57
C MET A 88 3.46 -5.47 13.87
N GLY A 89 3.51 -6.52 14.68
CA GLY A 89 4.76 -7.26 14.93
C GLY A 89 5.36 -7.88 13.65
N LYS A 90 4.52 -8.51 12.82
CA LYS A 90 4.97 -9.06 11.53
C LYS A 90 5.39 -7.95 10.56
N ILE A 91 4.68 -6.82 10.56
CA ILE A 91 5.05 -5.64 9.76
C ILE A 91 6.46 -5.17 10.12
N VAL A 92 6.76 -5.00 11.41
CA VAL A 92 8.10 -4.57 11.87
C VAL A 92 9.18 -5.55 11.43
N GLN A 93 8.96 -6.86 11.62
CA GLN A 93 9.92 -7.89 11.19
C GLN A 93 10.23 -7.82 9.69
N ILE A 94 9.23 -7.57 8.86
CA ILE A 94 9.43 -7.41 7.41
C ILE A 94 10.20 -6.11 7.13
N LEU A 95 9.83 -5.00 7.76
CA LEU A 95 10.53 -3.71 7.58
C LEU A 95 12.01 -3.79 7.96
N GLU A 96 12.33 -4.51 9.03
CA GLU A 96 13.70 -4.77 9.49
C GLU A 96 14.46 -5.75 8.59
N GLY A 97 13.79 -6.40 7.62
CA GLY A 97 14.37 -7.40 6.74
C GLY A 97 14.58 -8.76 7.40
N ALA A 98 13.98 -9.00 8.57
CA ALA A 98 14.02 -10.29 9.25
C ALA A 98 13.07 -11.32 8.61
N LEU A 99 12.05 -10.86 7.90
CA LEU A 99 11.12 -11.68 7.12
C LEU A 99 10.93 -11.10 5.72
N ASP A 100 10.81 -11.99 4.73
CA ASP A 100 10.40 -11.62 3.39
C ASP A 100 8.88 -11.37 3.31
N VAL A 101 8.47 -10.67 2.26
CA VAL A 101 7.07 -10.37 1.96
C VAL A 101 6.69 -10.87 0.58
N ASP A 102 5.71 -11.77 0.57
CA ASP A 102 5.11 -12.30 -0.64
C ASP A 102 4.33 -11.23 -1.40
N GLU A 103 4.07 -11.51 -2.67
CA GLU A 103 3.25 -10.64 -3.50
C GLU A 103 1.82 -10.56 -2.94
N PRO A 104 1.33 -9.34 -2.67
CA PRO A 104 -0.01 -9.13 -2.12
C PRO A 104 -1.07 -9.39 -3.21
N PRO A 105 -2.24 -9.94 -2.84
CA PRO A 105 -3.38 -9.97 -3.76
C PRO A 105 -3.90 -8.54 -4.01
N LEU A 106 -4.54 -8.33 -5.16
CA LEU A 106 -5.31 -7.11 -5.38
C LEU A 106 -6.50 -7.07 -4.41
N PRO A 107 -6.72 -5.97 -3.67
CA PRO A 107 -7.95 -5.75 -2.90
C PRO A 107 -9.20 -6.06 -3.74
N LEU A 108 -10.20 -6.71 -3.14
CA LEU A 108 -11.46 -7.08 -3.80
C LEU A 108 -12.20 -5.84 -4.31
N SER A 109 -12.12 -4.74 -3.55
CA SER A 109 -12.66 -3.45 -3.95
C SER A 109 -12.09 -2.92 -5.28
N LEU A 110 -10.87 -3.32 -5.67
CA LEU A 110 -10.29 -3.01 -6.98
C LEU A 110 -10.73 -3.96 -8.09
N GLN A 111 -10.93 -5.24 -7.78
CA GLN A 111 -11.36 -6.24 -8.78
C GLN A 111 -12.71 -5.85 -9.40
N ASN A 112 -13.60 -5.29 -8.59
CA ASN A 112 -14.93 -4.82 -9.00
C ASN A 112 -14.91 -3.46 -9.74
N LEU A 113 -13.77 -2.75 -9.80
CA LEU A 113 -13.62 -1.48 -10.55
C LEU A 113 -13.04 -1.69 -11.95
N THR A 114 -12.66 -2.93 -12.28
CA THR A 114 -12.14 -3.33 -13.58
C THR A 114 -13.14 -4.08 -14.47
N GLU A 115 -14.39 -4.24 -14.00
CA GLU A 115 -15.52 -4.77 -14.77
C GLU A 115 -16.43 -3.65 -15.32
#